data_AF-A0A4U5MVS1-F1
#
_entry.id   AF-A0A4U5MVS1-F1
#
_cell.length_a   1.000
_cell.length_b   1.000
_cell.length_c   1.000
_cell.angle_alpha   90.00
_cell.angle_beta   90.00
_cell.angle_gamma   90.00
#
_symmetry.space_group_name_H-M   'P 1'
#
loop_
_entity.id
_entity.type
_entity.pdbx_description
1 polymer ?
#
loop_
_entity_poly.entity_id
_entity_poly.type
_entity_poly.pdbx_seq_one_letter_code
_entity_poly.pdbx_strand_id
1 'polypeptide(L)'
;MGEEGEQTPIVALCLVADRHKAPFGFSAITRTFDDHSDADIWKEGMWAIINRPVRYIAVSRQVPKGSTPNNIEVLVDLTIVNDKDPVPPGFTALDFTADSREKGLRKKYICIKTAARSSVVDAIGDIIILAKSKRPPMGYSQAGEIDGMLVCYKHVVIPNRSAPLRCPTATRTLRTCTQG
;
A
#
# COMPACT_ATOMS: atom_id res chain seq x y z
N MET A 1 1.58 -21.00 8.24
CA MET A 1 2.83 -20.98 7.46
C MET A 1 2.53 -20.13 6.25
N GLY A 2 2.69 -18.81 6.38
CA GLY A 2 2.30 -17.86 5.34
C GLY A 2 3.45 -17.74 4.35
N GLU A 3 3.17 -17.93 3.06
CA GLU A 3 4.17 -17.72 2.02
C GLU A 3 4.68 -16.27 2.11
N GLU A 4 5.96 -16.10 2.44
CA GLU A 4 6.71 -14.88 2.13
C GLU A 4 6.91 -14.82 0.61
N GLY A 5 5.80 -14.72 -0.12
CA GLY A 5 5.81 -14.39 -1.53
C GLY A 5 6.39 -12.98 -1.67
N GLU A 6 7.26 -12.80 -2.66
CA GLU A 6 7.87 -11.54 -3.04
C GLU A 6 6.81 -10.41 -3.11
N GLN A 7 6.63 -9.66 -2.01
CA GLN A 7 5.64 -8.61 -1.95
C GLN A 7 6.11 -7.44 -2.81
N THR A 8 5.41 -7.23 -3.92
CA THR A 8 5.72 -6.12 -4.84
C THR A 8 5.23 -4.79 -4.25
N PRO A 9 5.99 -3.70 -4.45
CA PRO A 9 5.62 -2.40 -3.91
C PRO A 9 4.33 -1.89 -4.54
N ILE A 10 3.53 -1.18 -3.74
CA ILE A 10 2.36 -0.46 -4.21
C ILE A 10 2.85 0.75 -5.03
N VAL A 11 2.29 0.92 -6.23
CA VAL A 11 2.66 2.00 -7.16
C VAL A 11 1.64 3.13 -7.15
N ALA A 12 0.40 2.85 -6.74
CA ALA A 12 -0.65 3.85 -6.64
C ALA A 12 -1.72 3.46 -5.61
N LEU A 13 -2.38 4.47 -5.04
CA LEU A 13 -3.45 4.35 -4.08
C LEU A 13 -4.56 5.35 -4.44
N CYS A 14 -5.82 4.92 -4.35
CA CYS A 14 -6.97 5.80 -4.52
C CYS A 14 -8.13 5.42 -3.60
N LEU A 15 -9.16 6.26 -3.58
CA LEU A 15 -10.43 6.00 -2.92
C LEU A 15 -11.49 5.61 -3.95
N VAL A 16 -12.38 4.70 -3.59
CA VAL A 16 -13.51 4.30 -4.44
C VAL A 16 -14.81 4.30 -3.63
N ALA A 17 -15.91 4.73 -4.25
CA ALA A 17 -17.24 4.70 -3.65
C ALA A 17 -17.89 3.31 -3.75
N ASP A 18 -17.53 2.54 -4.78
CA ASP A 18 -17.99 1.17 -4.99
C ASP A 18 -16.79 0.23 -5.12
N ARG A 19 -16.72 -0.80 -4.25
CA ARG A 19 -15.67 -1.81 -4.25
C ARG A 19 -15.54 -2.58 -5.56
N HIS A 20 -16.59 -2.61 -6.38
CA HIS A 20 -16.61 -3.28 -7.67
C HIS A 20 -16.24 -2.35 -8.84
N LYS A 21 -16.08 -1.05 -8.59
CA LYS A 21 -15.71 -0.04 -9.60
C LYS A 21 -14.29 0.48 -9.41
N ALA A 22 -13.41 -0.29 -8.77
CA ALA A 22 -12.01 0.05 -8.71
C ALA A 22 -11.44 0.22 -10.13
N PRO A 23 -10.61 1.27 -10.37
CA PRO A 23 -9.99 1.45 -11.68
C PRO A 23 -9.19 0.22 -12.11
N PHE A 24 -9.02 0.04 -13.42
CA PHE A 24 -8.26 -1.09 -13.95
C PHE A 24 -6.87 -1.18 -13.30
N GLY A 25 -6.49 -2.37 -12.83
CA GLY A 25 -5.22 -2.62 -12.13
C GLY A 25 -5.24 -2.32 -10.63
N PHE A 26 -6.33 -1.77 -10.09
CA PHE A 26 -6.50 -1.56 -8.65
C PHE A 26 -7.30 -2.69 -8.01
N SER A 27 -7.01 -2.96 -6.73
CA SER A 27 -7.74 -3.89 -5.88
C SER A 27 -8.20 -3.16 -4.63
N ALA A 28 -9.51 -3.19 -4.37
CA ALA A 28 -10.11 -2.58 -3.18
C ALA A 28 -9.86 -3.45 -1.93
N ILE A 29 -9.46 -2.82 -0.83
CA ILE A 29 -9.40 -3.42 0.50
C ILE A 29 -10.83 -3.40 1.05
N THR A 30 -11.50 -4.54 0.96
CA THR A 30 -12.95 -4.66 1.30
C THR A 30 -13.19 -5.25 2.67
N ARG A 31 -12.16 -5.82 3.31
CA ARG A 31 -12.24 -6.51 4.59
C ARG A 31 -11.16 -6.01 5.53
N THR A 32 -11.51 -5.84 6.79
CA THR A 32 -10.54 -5.56 7.84
C THR A 32 -9.66 -6.79 8.08
N PHE A 33 -8.44 -6.53 8.51
CA PHE A 33 -7.45 -7.58 8.71
C PHE A 33 -7.68 -8.36 10.01
N ASP A 34 -8.19 -7.72 11.05
CA ASP A 34 -8.33 -8.30 12.38
C ASP A 34 -9.60 -9.15 12.55
N ASP A 35 -10.75 -8.68 12.07
CA ASP A 35 -12.02 -9.37 12.27
C ASP A 35 -12.83 -9.64 11.00
N HIS A 36 -12.25 -9.33 9.83
CA HIS A 36 -12.86 -9.55 8.51
C HIS A 36 -14.24 -8.90 8.34
N SER A 37 -14.52 -7.85 9.12
CA SER A 37 -15.68 -6.99 8.90
C SER A 37 -15.48 -6.12 7.66
N ASP A 38 -16.53 -5.42 7.25
CA ASP A 38 -16.48 -4.54 6.07
C ASP A 38 -15.51 -3.38 6.32
N ALA A 39 -14.59 -3.13 5.38
CA ALA A 39 -13.55 -2.10 5.48
C ALA A 39 -13.98 -0.73 4.96
N ASP A 40 -15.28 -0.44 4.95
CA ASP A 40 -15.82 0.86 4.62
C ASP A 40 -15.37 1.94 5.62
N ILE A 41 -14.43 2.79 5.17
CA ILE A 41 -13.83 3.88 5.96
C ILE A 41 -14.71 5.13 6.03
N TRP A 42 -15.97 5.05 5.58
CA TRP A 42 -16.99 6.08 5.77
C TRP A 42 -18.08 5.57 6.72
N LYS A 43 -17.82 5.59 8.04
CA LYS A 43 -18.84 5.25 9.04
C LYS A 43 -19.63 6.49 9.45
N GLU A 44 -20.91 6.49 9.14
CA GLU A 44 -21.83 7.52 9.62
C GLU A 44 -22.26 7.28 11.06
N GLY A 45 -22.72 8.35 11.72
CA GLY A 45 -23.52 8.23 12.94
C GLY A 45 -24.89 7.64 12.63
N MET A 46 -25.54 7.04 13.62
CA MET A 46 -26.76 6.22 13.52
C MET A 46 -28.01 6.89 12.88
N TRP A 47 -27.90 8.09 12.32
CA TRP A 47 -29.03 8.89 11.83
C TRP A 47 -29.23 8.86 10.30
N ALA A 48 -28.33 8.24 9.53
CA ALA A 48 -28.38 8.27 8.05
C ALA A 48 -28.25 6.87 7.39
N ILE A 49 -29.01 5.92 7.95
CA ILE A 49 -29.00 4.48 7.60
C ILE A 49 -29.38 4.19 6.13
N ILE A 50 -30.05 5.09 5.43
CA ILE A 50 -30.68 4.79 4.11
C ILE A 50 -29.82 5.23 2.91
N ASN A 51 -28.92 6.22 3.04
CA ASN A 51 -28.16 6.74 1.89
C ASN A 51 -26.72 7.14 2.23
N ARG A 52 -26.10 6.42 3.18
CA ARG A 52 -24.74 6.71 3.61
C ARG A 52 -23.74 6.46 2.46
N PRO A 53 -22.82 7.41 2.18
CA PRO A 53 -21.69 7.13 1.30
C PRO A 53 -20.87 5.96 1.86
N VAL A 54 -20.26 5.20 0.96
CA VAL A 54 -19.34 4.11 1.25
C VAL A 54 -17.99 4.47 0.64
N ARG A 55 -16.90 4.16 1.33
CA ARG A 55 -15.55 4.42 0.81
C ARG A 55 -14.61 3.27 1.12
N TYR A 56 -13.90 2.82 0.10
CA TYR A 56 -12.82 1.84 0.23
C TYR A 56 -11.50 2.41 -0.25
N ILE A 57 -10.41 1.98 0.39
CA ILE A 57 -9.06 2.17 -0.13
C ILE A 57 -8.84 1.14 -1.23
N ALA A 58 -8.34 1.57 -2.39
CA ALA A 58 -7.90 0.69 -3.45
C ALA A 58 -6.44 0.93 -3.79
N VAL A 59 -5.71 -0.15 -4.03
CA VAL A 59 -4.25 -0.12 -4.27
C VAL A 59 -3.92 -0.79 -5.59
N SER A 60 -2.92 -0.27 -6.31
CA SER A 60 -2.38 -0.89 -7.51
C SER A 60 -0.92 -1.26 -7.30
N ARG A 61 -0.56 -2.44 -7.81
CA ARG A 61 0.84 -2.92 -7.94
C ARG A 61 1.22 -3.10 -9.41
N GLN A 62 0.31 -2.74 -10.32
CA GLN A 62 0.51 -2.95 -11.74
C GLN A 62 1.43 -1.86 -12.29
N VAL A 63 2.62 -2.28 -12.71
CA VAL A 63 3.53 -1.42 -13.45
C VAL A 63 3.02 -1.26 -14.89
N PRO A 64 2.85 -0.04 -15.41
CA PRO A 64 2.45 0.17 -16.80
C PRO A 64 3.40 -0.50 -17.80
N LYS A 65 2.85 -0.99 -18.91
CA LYS A 65 3.67 -1.59 -19.99
C LYS A 65 4.56 -0.52 -20.60
N GLY A 66 5.85 -0.83 -20.77
CA GLY A 66 6.84 0.12 -21.30
C GLY A 66 7.51 1.00 -20.25
N SER A 67 7.16 0.88 -18.97
CA SER A 67 7.87 1.57 -17.90
C SER A 67 9.30 1.04 -17.73
N THR A 68 10.27 1.95 -17.67
CA THR A 68 11.63 1.65 -17.21
C THR A 68 11.70 1.76 -15.69
N PRO A 69 12.63 1.07 -14.99
CA PRO A 69 12.76 1.17 -13.54
C PRO A 69 12.87 2.61 -13.00
N ASN A 70 13.39 3.53 -13.81
CA ASN A 70 13.57 4.94 -13.45
C ASN A 70 12.30 5.79 -13.62
N ASN A 71 11.27 5.27 -14.29
CA ASN A 71 9.99 5.95 -14.50
C ASN A 71 8.81 5.22 -13.82
N ILE A 72 9.13 4.42 -12.79
CA ILE A 72 8.12 3.80 -11.93
C ILE A 72 8.13 4.57 -10.64
N GLU A 73 7.01 5.19 -10.30
CA GLU A 73 6.77 5.72 -8.97
C GLU A 73 6.28 4.60 -8.05
N VAL A 74 6.73 4.64 -6.79
CA VAL A 74 6.28 3.74 -5.73
C VAL A 74 5.82 4.54 -4.53
N LEU A 75 4.83 4.00 -3.81
CA LEU A 75 4.31 4.58 -2.58
C LEU A 75 5.33 4.38 -1.46
N VAL A 76 5.89 5.45 -0.91
CA VAL A 76 6.94 5.38 0.12
C VAL A 76 6.44 5.73 1.51
N ASP A 77 5.36 6.51 1.60
CA ASP A 77 4.76 6.88 2.88
C ASP A 77 3.25 7.13 2.74
N LEU A 78 2.54 6.97 3.87
CA LEU A 78 1.10 7.09 4.01
C LEU A 78 0.78 7.67 5.39
N THR A 79 -0.01 8.74 5.42
CA THR A 79 -0.44 9.36 6.68
C THR A 79 -1.88 9.85 6.60
N ILE A 80 -2.55 9.92 7.75
CA ILE A 80 -3.91 10.43 7.87
C ILE A 80 -3.90 11.71 8.69
N VAL A 81 -4.39 12.79 8.09
CA VAL A 81 -4.44 14.13 8.70
C VAL A 81 -5.89 14.58 8.87
N ASN A 82 -6.16 15.56 9.76
CA ASN A 82 -7.47 16.19 9.79
C ASN A 82 -7.69 17.05 8.54
N ASP A 83 -8.94 17.25 8.15
CA ASP A 83 -9.33 18.11 7.03
C ASP A 83 -8.95 19.59 7.21
N LYS A 84 -8.75 20.01 8.46
CA LYS A 84 -8.30 21.36 8.84
C LYS A 84 -6.79 21.50 8.92
N ASP A 85 -6.07 20.38 8.97
CA ASP A 85 -4.62 20.39 9.10
C ASP A 85 -3.99 20.53 7.70
N PRO A 86 -2.83 21.21 7.57
CA PRO A 86 -2.14 21.29 6.30
C PRO A 86 -1.64 19.91 5.87
N VAL A 87 -1.65 19.67 4.56
CA VAL A 87 -1.03 18.48 3.97
C VAL A 87 0.48 18.51 4.25
N PRO A 88 1.09 17.43 4.79
CA PRO A 88 2.51 17.43 5.10
C PRO A 88 3.39 17.63 3.86
N PRO A 89 4.59 18.25 4.00
CA PRO A 89 5.47 18.49 2.86
C PRO A 89 5.82 17.23 2.08
N GLY A 90 5.65 17.28 0.76
CA GLY A 90 5.92 16.15 -0.14
C GLY A 90 4.81 15.09 -0.19
N PHE A 91 3.71 15.28 0.54
CA PHE A 91 2.52 14.44 0.42
C PHE A 91 1.48 15.07 -0.50
N THR A 92 0.65 14.22 -1.09
CA THR A 92 -0.55 14.59 -1.84
C THR A 92 -1.78 14.02 -1.13
N ALA A 93 -2.79 14.85 -0.87
CA ALA A 93 -4.05 14.41 -0.29
C ALA A 93 -4.96 13.76 -1.34
N LEU A 94 -5.70 12.74 -0.93
CA LEU A 94 -6.74 12.10 -1.73
C LEU A 94 -8.09 12.73 -1.43
N ASP A 95 -8.48 13.68 -2.27
CA ASP A 95 -9.68 14.50 -2.04
C ASP A 95 -10.97 13.85 -2.57
N PHE A 96 -10.87 13.07 -3.64
CA PHE A 96 -12.01 12.54 -4.37
C PHE A 96 -11.90 11.05 -4.64
N THR A 97 -13.05 10.39 -4.79
CA THR A 97 -13.12 9.02 -5.28
C THR A 97 -12.75 8.95 -6.75
N ALA A 98 -12.04 7.90 -7.15
CA ALA A 98 -11.57 7.70 -8.51
C ALA A 98 -12.70 7.30 -9.47
N ASP A 99 -13.73 6.62 -8.97
CA ASP A 99 -14.86 6.08 -9.73
C ASP A 99 -16.00 7.08 -9.92
N SER A 100 -16.37 7.84 -8.88
CA SER A 100 -17.52 8.75 -8.92
C SER A 100 -17.17 10.24 -8.79
N ARG A 101 -15.91 10.60 -8.52
CA ARG A 101 -15.46 11.98 -8.26
C ARG A 101 -16.20 12.66 -7.11
N GLU A 102 -16.74 11.88 -6.18
CA GLU A 102 -17.35 12.37 -4.96
C GLU A 102 -16.29 12.67 -3.90
N LYS A 103 -16.64 13.45 -2.88
CA LYS A 103 -15.73 13.72 -1.75
C LYS A 103 -15.25 12.39 -1.14
N GLY A 104 -13.93 12.27 -0.96
CA GLY A 104 -13.25 11.08 -0.48
C GLY A 104 -13.56 10.78 0.98
N LEU A 105 -13.29 11.73 1.88
CA LEU A 105 -13.52 11.61 3.33
C LEU A 105 -14.07 12.92 3.93
N ARG A 106 -14.68 12.86 5.11
CA ARG A 106 -15.36 14.03 5.71
C ARG A 106 -14.43 14.96 6.49
N LYS A 107 -13.76 14.42 7.51
CA LYS A 107 -12.96 15.15 8.52
C LYS A 107 -11.47 14.82 8.46
N LYS A 108 -11.10 13.97 7.51
CA LYS A 108 -9.75 13.42 7.38
C LYS A 108 -9.35 13.45 5.91
N TYR A 109 -8.05 13.50 5.66
CA TYR A 109 -7.48 13.16 4.37
C TYR A 109 -6.53 11.99 4.53
N ILE A 110 -6.55 11.09 3.54
CA ILE A 110 -5.45 10.16 3.33
C ILE A 110 -4.43 10.89 2.46
N CYS A 111 -3.22 11.01 2.98
CA CYS A 111 -2.10 11.67 2.33
C CYS A 111 -1.06 10.62 1.95
N ILE A 112 -0.64 10.64 0.69
CA ILE A 112 0.36 9.71 0.14
C ILE A 112 1.61 10.45 -0.29
N LYS A 113 2.76 9.80 -0.15
CA LYS A 113 4.02 10.25 -0.73
C LYS A 113 4.56 9.17 -1.65
N THR A 114 4.93 9.57 -2.86
CA THR A 114 5.59 8.68 -3.82
C THR A 114 7.02 9.13 -4.06
N ALA A 115 7.84 8.20 -4.56
CA ALA A 115 9.14 8.50 -5.11
C ALA A 115 9.46 7.54 -6.26
N ALA A 116 10.42 7.94 -7.10
CA ALA A 116 10.94 7.06 -8.13
C ALA A 116 11.51 5.79 -7.49
N ARG A 117 11.10 4.63 -8.00
CA ARG A 117 11.54 3.31 -7.54
C ARG A 117 13.06 3.18 -7.50
N SER A 118 13.76 3.81 -8.45
CA SER A 118 15.22 3.81 -8.53
C SER A 118 15.92 4.62 -7.43
N SER A 119 15.19 5.49 -6.72
CA SER A 119 15.74 6.36 -5.66
C SER A 119 15.57 5.82 -4.24
N VAL A 120 14.87 4.69 -4.07
CA VAL A 120 14.54 4.14 -2.75
C VAL A 120 14.90 2.66 -2.65
N VAL A 121 15.17 2.20 -1.42
CA VAL A 121 15.53 0.80 -1.13
C VAL A 121 14.32 -0.02 -0.67
N ASP A 122 13.31 0.64 -0.13
CA ASP A 122 12.04 0.09 0.29
C ASP A 122 10.87 0.99 -0.13
N ALA A 123 9.68 0.42 -0.10
CA ALA A 123 8.42 1.12 -0.33
C ALA A 123 7.30 0.38 0.38
N ILE A 124 6.13 1.01 0.50
CA ILE A 124 4.94 0.35 1.06
C ILE A 124 4.52 -0.79 0.12
N GLY A 125 4.54 -2.02 0.64
CA GLY A 125 4.11 -3.22 -0.09
C GLY A 125 2.74 -3.73 0.34
N ASP A 126 2.30 -3.36 1.54
CA ASP A 126 1.01 -3.78 2.05
C ASP A 126 0.34 -2.70 2.90
N ILE A 127 -1.00 -2.69 2.85
CA ILE A 127 -1.86 -1.76 3.58
C ILE A 127 -3.02 -2.58 4.15
N ILE A 128 -3.26 -2.43 5.44
CA ILE A 128 -4.32 -3.12 6.16
C ILE A 128 -5.17 -2.13 6.95
N ILE A 129 -6.40 -2.53 7.25
CA ILE A 129 -7.35 -1.76 8.05
C ILE A 129 -7.75 -2.63 9.25
N LEU A 130 -7.71 -2.06 10.46
CA LEU A 130 -8.13 -2.73 11.70
C LEU A 130 -9.41 -2.07 12.23
N ALA A 131 -10.44 -2.86 12.50
CA ALA A 131 -11.70 -2.37 13.05
C ALA A 131 -11.70 -2.28 14.58
N LYS A 132 -10.98 -3.19 15.26
CA LYS A 132 -10.99 -3.35 16.72
C LYS A 132 -9.64 -3.02 17.34
N SER A 133 -8.56 -3.50 16.73
CA SER A 133 -7.22 -3.23 17.25
C SER A 133 -6.82 -1.77 17.05
N LYS A 134 -6.36 -1.13 18.12
CA LYS A 134 -5.75 0.21 18.09
C LYS A 134 -4.23 0.17 18.01
N ARG A 135 -3.64 -1.01 17.84
CA ARG A 135 -2.19 -1.20 17.68
C ARG A 135 -1.90 -1.94 16.38
N PRO A 136 -0.92 -1.49 15.59
CA PRO A 136 -0.47 -2.23 14.42
C PRO A 136 0.02 -3.63 14.79
N PRO A 137 -0.27 -4.66 13.96
CA PRO A 137 0.39 -5.96 14.06
C PRO A 137 1.91 -5.85 13.87
N MET A 138 2.64 -6.89 14.26
CA MET A 138 4.09 -6.93 14.10
C MET A 138 4.51 -6.67 12.64
N GLY A 139 5.44 -5.75 12.44
CA GLY A 139 5.96 -5.37 11.13
C GLY A 139 5.10 -4.35 10.36
N TYR A 140 3.97 -3.91 10.92
CA TYR A 140 3.18 -2.80 10.38
C TYR A 140 3.41 -1.52 11.19
N SER A 141 3.39 -0.39 10.48
CA SER A 141 3.39 0.95 11.02
C SER A 141 1.99 1.55 10.93
N GLN A 142 1.67 2.51 11.81
CA GLN A 142 0.40 3.22 11.82
C GLN A 142 0.43 4.44 10.90
N ALA A 143 -0.55 4.55 9.98
CA ALA A 143 -0.79 5.79 9.22
C ALA A 143 -1.71 6.77 9.97
N GLY A 144 -2.64 6.24 10.75
CA GLY A 144 -3.62 7.01 11.52
C GLY A 144 -5.01 6.38 11.50
N GLU A 145 -6.01 7.10 12.01
CA GLU A 145 -7.36 6.58 12.24
C GLU A 145 -8.43 7.36 11.45
N ILE A 146 -9.36 6.64 10.84
CA ILE A 146 -10.52 7.18 10.11
C ILE A 146 -11.78 6.50 10.65
N ASP A 147 -12.69 7.31 11.20
CA ASP A 147 -14.00 6.87 11.71
C ASP A 147 -13.94 5.57 12.56
N GLY A 148 -12.97 5.51 13.49
CA GLY A 148 -12.82 4.37 14.41
C GLY A 148 -11.88 3.27 13.92
N MET A 149 -11.47 3.28 12.64
CA MET A 149 -10.65 2.23 12.04
C MET A 149 -9.21 2.68 11.84
N LEU A 150 -8.27 1.83 12.28
CA LEU A 150 -6.85 2.10 12.18
C LEU A 150 -6.33 1.66 10.80
N VAL A 151 -5.71 2.57 10.06
CA VAL A 151 -5.00 2.23 8.83
C VAL A 151 -3.54 1.99 9.16
N CYS A 152 -3.02 0.86 8.71
CA CYS A 152 -1.62 0.48 8.88
C CYS A 152 -1.00 0.12 7.54
N TYR A 153 0.31 0.22 7.46
CA TYR A 153 1.07 -0.16 6.28
C TYR A 153 2.35 -0.90 6.66
N LYS A 154 2.91 -1.65 5.71
CA LYS A 154 4.19 -2.34 5.87
C LYS A 154 5.09 -2.07 4.67
N HIS A 155 6.34 -1.73 4.96
CA HIS A 155 7.38 -1.60 3.94
C HIS A 155 7.89 -2.97 3.48
N VAL A 156 8.26 -3.03 2.21
CA VAL A 156 8.89 -4.17 1.57
C VAL A 156 10.16 -3.68 0.89
N VAL A 157 11.20 -4.51 0.95
CA VAL A 157 12.45 -4.24 0.24
C VAL A 157 12.18 -4.33 -1.25
N ILE A 158 12.62 -3.32 -2.00
CA ILE A 158 12.51 -3.33 -3.45
C ILE A 158 13.71 -4.08 -4.01
N PRO A 159 13.52 -5.21 -4.72
CA PRO A 159 14.63 -5.92 -5.33
C PRO A 159 15.33 -5.00 -6.33
N ASN A 160 16.61 -4.74 -6.07
CA ASN A 160 17.43 -3.96 -6.96
C ASN A 160 17.75 -4.85 -8.17
N ARG A 161 17.08 -4.62 -9.31
CA ARG A 161 17.29 -5.40 -10.55
C ARG A 161 18.70 -5.23 -11.15
N SER A 162 19.58 -4.48 -10.49
CA SER A 162 20.99 -4.27 -10.87
C SER A 162 21.97 -5.26 -10.21
N ALA A 163 21.53 -6.14 -9.30
CA ALA A 163 22.42 -7.18 -8.81
C ALA A 163 22.67 -8.22 -9.92
N PRO A 164 23.92 -8.41 -10.41
CA PRO A 164 24.21 -9.51 -11.30
C PRO A 164 23.87 -10.80 -10.55
N LEU A 165 23.20 -11.73 -11.24
CA LEU A 165 22.97 -13.10 -10.77
C LEU A 165 24.27 -13.58 -10.12
N ARG A 166 24.27 -13.80 -8.81
CA ARG A 166 25.41 -14.44 -8.15
C ARG A 166 25.52 -15.82 -8.79
N CYS A 167 26.52 -16.00 -9.64
CA CYS A 167 26.91 -17.32 -10.11
C CYS A 167 27.13 -18.20 -8.87
N PRO A 168 26.52 -19.39 -8.77
CA PRO A 168 26.85 -20.30 -7.69
C PRO A 168 28.34 -20.60 -7.83
N THR A 169 29.11 -20.22 -6.80
CA THR A 169 30.54 -20.49 -6.74
C THR A 169 30.75 -21.98 -6.93
N ALA A 170 31.23 -22.37 -8.12
CA ALA A 170 31.77 -23.70 -8.32
C ALA A 170 33.02 -23.79 -7.44
N THR A 171 32.89 -24.47 -6.30
CA THR A 171 34.01 -24.89 -5.48
C THR A 171 34.88 -25.82 -6.32
N ARG A 172 35.87 -25.24 -6.99
CA ARG A 172 36.92 -25.94 -7.73
C ARG A 172 37.76 -26.70 -6.71
N THR A 173 37.39 -27.95 -6.46
CA THR A 173 38.24 -28.87 -5.69
C THR A 173 39.43 -29.22 -6.58
N LEU A 174 40.57 -28.58 -6.32
CA LEU A 174 41.87 -29.06 -6.80
C LEU A 174 42.11 -30.42 -6.14
N ARG A 175 42.13 -31.50 -6.93
CA ARG A 175 42.76 -32.75 -6.53
C ARG A 175 44.00 -32.97 -7.38
N THR A 176 45.06 -33.30 -6.66
CA THR A 176 46.48 -33.33 -7.01
C THR A 176 46.83 -34.41 -8.00
N CYS A 177 47.66 -34.09 -8.99
CA CYS A 177 48.47 -35.07 -9.72
C CYS A 177 49.37 -35.81 -8.73
N THR A 178 49.30 -37.13 -8.71
CA THR A 178 50.36 -37.98 -8.17
C THR A 178 50.83 -38.87 -9.32
N GLN A 179 52.13 -38.81 -9.59
CA GLN A 179 52.82 -39.61 -10.60
C GLN A 179 52.83 -41.08 -10.21
N GLY A 180 52.75 -41.94 -11.22
CA GLY A 180 53.10 -43.36 -11.20
C GLY A 180 53.54 -43.76 -12.60
#